data_AF-A0A438HYK2-F1
#
_entry.id   AF-A0A438HYK2-F1
#
_cell.length_a   1.000
_cell.length_b   1.000
_cell.length_c   1.000
_cell.angle_alpha   90.00
_cell.angle_beta   90.00
_cell.angle_gamma   90.00
#
_symmetry.space_group_name_H-M   'P 1'
#
loop_
_entity.id
_entity.type
_entity.pdbx_description
1 polymer ?
#
loop_
_entity_poly.entity_id
_entity_poly.type
_entity_poly.pdbx_seq_one_letter_code
_entity_poly.pdbx_strand_id
1 'polypeptide(L)'
;MLTYAWRMFSDVKHFLRINCQKLFLTAKVLWIVSTYKLIMLIQNMHLYQGVVVRNVPHVSGHSISDTVDHFFQTNHPNHYIDHQAVYNANKYSKLVRKRERVRNWLDYNKLKFERHPDRRPTTKIGFLGICGKRVDSIEYYEQQIKEIDKRIALERQRILKDPKSIMPVAFVSFNSRWGAAVCAQTQQSRNPTLWLTNWAPEPRDVYWQNLAIPFVSLSIRKLIVSLTCVRFGVLLHDTHCFCAIPCKFGGS
;
A
#
# COMPACT_ATOMS: atom_id res chain seq x y z
N MET A 1 55.07 -21.79 -12.26
CA MET A 1 53.63 -21.99 -11.95
C MET A 1 53.28 -21.62 -10.51
N LEU A 2 53.99 -22.13 -9.49
CA LEU A 2 53.67 -21.88 -8.07
C LEU A 2 53.71 -20.40 -7.65
N THR A 3 54.64 -19.62 -8.21
CA THR A 3 54.76 -18.17 -7.95
C THR A 3 53.58 -17.36 -8.51
N TYR A 4 53.05 -17.75 -9.67
CA TYR A 4 51.87 -17.13 -10.27
C TYR A 4 50.60 -17.45 -9.47
N ALA A 5 50.45 -18.69 -9.02
CA ALA A 5 49.35 -19.08 -8.14
C ALA A 5 49.38 -18.32 -6.81
N TRP A 6 50.55 -18.20 -6.18
CA TRP A 6 50.73 -17.43 -4.94
C TRP A 6 50.42 -15.94 -5.11
N ARG A 7 50.84 -15.33 -6.23
CA ARG A 7 50.52 -13.94 -6.55
C ARG A 7 49.01 -13.74 -6.71
N MET A 8 48.34 -14.66 -7.43
CA MET A 8 46.89 -14.63 -7.60
C MET A 8 46.13 -14.76 -6.26
N PHE A 9 46.54 -15.68 -5.37
CA PHE A 9 45.94 -15.80 -4.04
C PHE A 9 46.17 -14.55 -3.17
N SER A 10 47.35 -13.94 -3.25
CA SER A 10 47.65 -12.68 -2.55
C SER A 10 46.78 -11.54 -3.06
N ASP A 11 46.61 -11.41 -4.38
CA ASP A 11 45.79 -10.36 -5.01
C ASP A 11 44.30 -10.53 -4.66
N VAL A 12 43.78 -11.76 -4.67
CA VAL A 12 42.39 -12.06 -4.23
C VAL A 12 42.19 -11.73 -2.75
N LYS A 13 43.15 -12.08 -1.88
CA LYS A 13 43.09 -11.74 -0.45
C LYS A 13 43.13 -10.22 -0.23
N HIS A 14 43.94 -9.50 -0.99
CA HIS A 14 44.03 -8.05 -0.94
C HIS A 14 42.74 -7.39 -1.43
N PHE A 15 42.18 -7.87 -2.55
CA PHE A 15 40.90 -7.43 -3.08
C PHE A 15 39.73 -7.66 -2.10
N LEU A 16 39.64 -8.84 -1.49
CA LEU A 16 38.64 -9.14 -0.47
C LEU A 16 38.79 -8.22 0.75
N ARG A 17 40.02 -8.00 1.22
CA ARG A 17 40.29 -7.08 2.34
C ARG A 17 39.81 -5.65 2.03
N ILE A 18 40.12 -5.13 0.84
CA ILE A 18 39.67 -3.80 0.41
C ILE A 18 38.14 -3.72 0.34
N ASN A 19 37.48 -4.72 -0.25
CA ASN A 19 36.03 -4.72 -0.37
C ASN A 19 35.33 -4.87 0.98
N CYS A 20 35.83 -5.72 1.88
CA CYS A 20 35.32 -5.80 3.25
C CYS A 20 35.49 -4.48 4.02
N GLN A 21 36.62 -3.79 3.83
CA GLN A 21 36.89 -2.51 4.49
C GLN A 21 36.00 -1.39 3.93
N LYS A 22 35.76 -1.38 2.60
CA LYS A 22 34.76 -0.51 1.97
C LYS A 22 33.34 -0.80 2.49
N LEU A 23 32.95 -2.08 2.59
CA LEU A 23 31.65 -2.49 3.11
C LEU A 23 31.47 -2.09 4.58
N PHE A 24 32.52 -2.20 5.39
CA PHE A 24 32.49 -1.76 6.78
C PHE A 24 32.35 -0.23 6.91
N LEU A 25 33.05 0.53 6.08
CA LEU A 25 32.93 1.99 6.03
C LEU A 25 31.54 2.42 5.55
N THR A 26 30.98 1.80 4.51
CA THR A 26 29.62 2.09 4.06
C THR A 26 28.59 1.70 5.11
N ALA A 27 28.75 0.57 5.79
CA ALA A 27 27.89 0.18 6.91
C ALA A 27 27.95 1.20 8.06
N LYS A 28 29.13 1.74 8.39
CA LYS A 28 29.28 2.82 9.38
C LYS A 28 28.56 4.10 8.95
N VAL A 29 28.70 4.52 7.70
CA VAL A 29 27.99 5.69 7.16
C VAL A 29 26.48 5.46 7.22
N LEU A 30 26.00 4.28 6.84
CA LEU A 30 24.59 3.91 6.94
C LEU A 30 24.09 3.90 8.39
N TRP A 31 24.93 3.47 9.34
CA TRP A 31 24.60 3.51 10.76
C TRP A 31 24.45 4.97 11.24
N ILE A 32 25.36 5.86 10.84
CA ILE A 32 25.26 7.31 11.11
C ILE A 32 24.00 7.91 10.47
N VAL A 33 23.72 7.61 9.20
CA VAL A 33 22.47 8.08 8.55
C VAL A 33 21.24 7.52 9.27
N SER A 34 21.30 6.30 9.78
CA SER A 34 20.22 5.69 10.57
C SER A 34 20.05 6.37 11.93
N THR A 35 21.13 6.80 12.60
CA THR A 35 21.03 7.58 13.85
C THR A 35 20.47 8.98 13.59
N TYR A 36 20.86 9.65 12.49
CA TYR A 36 20.23 10.92 12.09
C TYR A 36 18.74 10.74 11.74
N LYS A 37 18.40 9.66 11.03
CA LYS A 37 16.99 9.30 10.77
C LYS A 37 16.25 9.04 12.08
N LEU A 38 16.87 8.39 13.05
CA LEU A 38 16.30 8.18 14.38
C LEU A 38 16.07 9.51 15.12
N ILE A 39 17.05 10.43 15.09
CA ILE A 39 16.92 11.77 15.69
C ILE A 39 15.79 12.56 15.01
N MET A 40 15.74 12.56 13.68
CA MET A 40 14.66 13.18 12.90
C MET A 40 13.30 12.54 13.18
N LEU A 41 13.24 11.21 13.36
CA LEU A 41 12.04 10.50 13.77
C LEU A 41 11.62 10.91 15.18
N ILE A 42 12.55 11.01 16.14
CA ILE A 42 12.28 11.41 17.53
C ILE A 42 11.68 12.82 17.58
N GLN A 43 12.19 13.75 16.75
CA GLN A 43 11.72 15.14 16.68
C GLN A 43 10.37 15.29 15.97
N ASN A 44 10.11 14.52 14.89
CA ASN A 44 8.87 14.61 14.11
C ASN A 44 7.76 13.60 14.52
N MET A 45 8.03 12.70 15.46
CA MET A 45 7.12 11.63 15.95
C MET A 45 5.94 12.13 16.82
N HIS A 46 5.67 13.43 16.87
CA HIS A 46 4.55 13.94 17.67
C HIS A 46 3.17 13.44 17.20
N LEU A 47 3.08 12.77 16.04
CA LEU A 47 1.83 12.40 15.40
C LEU A 47 1.54 10.88 15.32
N TYR A 48 2.46 9.99 15.71
CA TYR A 48 2.30 8.55 15.46
C TYR A 48 2.47 7.68 16.72
N GLN A 49 1.41 7.63 17.53
CA GLN A 49 1.25 6.66 18.63
C GLN A 49 0.26 5.54 18.25
N GLY A 50 0.13 5.26 16.95
CA GLY A 50 -0.79 4.29 16.39
C GLY A 50 -0.13 2.95 16.07
N VAL A 51 -0.83 1.86 16.36
CA VAL A 51 -0.47 0.49 15.98
C VAL A 51 -1.57 -0.08 15.11
N VAL A 52 -1.23 -0.70 13.99
CA VAL A 52 -2.19 -1.45 13.18
C VAL A 52 -2.24 -2.89 13.65
N VAL A 53 -3.44 -3.35 13.99
CA VAL A 53 -3.75 -4.71 14.43
C VAL A 53 -4.44 -5.44 13.30
N ARG A 54 -3.97 -6.63 12.95
CA ARG A 54 -4.55 -7.48 11.90
C ARG A 54 -4.88 -8.86 12.45
N ASN A 55 -5.77 -9.58 11.76
CA ASN A 55 -6.25 -10.91 12.14
C ASN A 55 -6.84 -10.91 13.55
N VAL A 56 -7.74 -9.96 13.83
CA VAL A 56 -8.57 -10.00 15.04
C VAL A 56 -9.46 -11.26 14.96
N PRO A 57 -9.50 -12.11 15.99
CA PRO A 57 -10.36 -13.28 16.00
C PRO A 57 -11.83 -12.85 15.98
N HIS A 58 -12.65 -13.59 15.23
CA HIS A 58 -14.09 -13.37 15.24
C HIS A 58 -14.70 -14.09 16.45
N VAL A 59 -15.35 -13.33 17.33
CA VAL A 59 -16.10 -13.86 18.48
C VAL A 59 -17.58 -13.72 18.19
N SER A 60 -18.34 -14.81 18.30
CA SER A 60 -19.78 -14.81 18.06
C SER A 60 -20.50 -13.88 19.04
N GLY A 61 -21.33 -12.96 18.52
CA GLY A 61 -22.11 -12.03 19.34
C GLY A 61 -21.42 -10.72 19.70
N HIS A 62 -20.11 -10.57 19.45
CA HIS A 62 -19.37 -9.32 19.67
C HIS A 62 -18.99 -8.66 18.35
N SER A 63 -19.00 -7.33 18.30
CA SER A 63 -18.40 -6.61 17.18
C SER A 63 -16.87 -6.73 17.25
N ILE A 64 -16.21 -6.51 16.11
CA ILE A 64 -14.75 -6.46 16.07
C ILE A 64 -14.24 -5.33 16.97
N SER A 65 -14.97 -4.21 17.05
CA SER A 65 -14.67 -3.13 17.98
C SER A 65 -14.64 -3.62 19.42
N ASP A 66 -15.70 -4.27 19.89
CA ASP A 66 -15.81 -4.72 21.28
C ASP A 66 -14.71 -5.74 21.62
N THR A 67 -14.37 -6.60 20.65
CA THR A 67 -13.30 -7.59 20.82
C THR A 67 -11.93 -6.92 20.97
N VAL A 68 -11.65 -5.90 20.16
CA VAL A 68 -10.40 -5.11 20.24
C VAL A 68 -10.37 -4.32 21.55
N ASP A 69 -11.46 -3.66 21.90
CA ASP A 69 -11.57 -2.86 23.11
C ASP A 69 -11.30 -3.69 24.36
N HIS A 70 -12.01 -4.80 24.53
CA HIS A 70 -11.81 -5.72 25.64
C HIS A 70 -10.37 -6.25 25.71
N PHE A 71 -9.79 -6.61 24.55
CA PHE A 71 -8.43 -7.15 24.48
C PHE A 71 -7.37 -6.13 24.93
N PHE A 72 -7.46 -4.88 24.46
CA PHE A 72 -6.46 -3.85 24.78
C PHE A 72 -6.67 -3.23 26.16
N GLN A 73 -7.90 -3.14 26.65
CA GLN A 73 -8.17 -2.77 28.05
C GLN A 73 -7.58 -3.79 29.02
N THR A 74 -7.68 -5.10 28.71
CA THR A 74 -7.16 -6.16 29.58
C THR A 74 -5.63 -6.22 29.56
N ASN A 75 -5.01 -6.12 28.37
CA ASN A 75 -3.57 -6.32 28.22
C ASN A 75 -2.74 -5.04 28.37
N HIS A 76 -3.30 -3.87 28.05
CA HIS A 76 -2.61 -2.57 28.06
C HIS A 76 -3.43 -1.46 28.77
N PRO A 77 -3.93 -1.68 30.00
CA PRO A 77 -4.92 -0.82 30.65
C PRO A 77 -4.47 0.64 30.81
N ASN A 78 -3.19 0.86 31.12
CA ASN A 78 -2.66 2.20 31.41
C ASN A 78 -2.23 2.96 30.15
N HIS A 79 -2.21 2.31 28.99
CA HIS A 79 -1.64 2.89 27.76
C HIS A 79 -2.62 2.98 26.60
N TYR A 80 -3.64 2.13 26.59
CA TYR A 80 -4.68 2.13 25.57
C TYR A 80 -5.57 3.39 25.69
N ILE A 81 -5.84 4.04 24.57
CA ILE A 81 -6.79 5.17 24.48
C ILE A 81 -8.06 4.74 23.78
N ASP A 82 -7.93 4.37 22.51
CA ASP A 82 -9.07 4.14 21.61
C ASP A 82 -8.63 3.32 20.40
N HIS A 83 -9.61 2.81 19.65
CA HIS A 83 -9.38 2.08 18.42
C HIS A 83 -10.36 2.47 17.31
N GLN A 84 -9.88 2.43 16.07
CA GLN A 84 -10.69 2.62 14.87
C GLN A 84 -10.74 1.31 14.09
N ALA A 85 -11.92 0.67 14.07
CA ALA A 85 -12.18 -0.49 13.21
C ALA A 85 -12.14 -0.10 11.73
N VAL A 86 -11.59 -0.98 10.89
CA VAL A 86 -11.46 -0.77 9.45
C VAL A 86 -12.63 -1.41 8.70
N TYR A 87 -13.22 -0.65 7.78
CA TYR A 87 -14.32 -1.11 6.93
C TYR A 87 -13.84 -1.34 5.49
N ASN A 88 -14.40 -2.35 4.83
CA ASN A 88 -14.14 -2.65 3.43
C ASN A 88 -14.83 -1.63 2.50
N ALA A 89 -14.16 -0.50 2.27
CA ALA A 89 -14.64 0.57 1.40
C ALA A 89 -14.11 0.48 -0.05
N ASN A 90 -13.75 -0.70 -0.54
CA ASN A 90 -13.17 -0.87 -1.88
C ASN A 90 -14.11 -0.44 -3.02
N LYS A 91 -15.41 -0.77 -2.90
CA LYS A 91 -16.41 -0.37 -3.90
C LYS A 91 -16.73 1.13 -3.80
N TYR A 92 -16.84 1.64 -2.58
CA TYR A 92 -17.04 3.07 -2.30
C TYR A 92 -15.89 3.91 -2.89
N SER A 93 -14.63 3.55 -2.63
CA SER A 93 -13.48 4.26 -3.17
C SER A 93 -13.41 4.24 -4.70
N LYS A 94 -13.84 3.15 -5.37
CA LYS A 94 -13.99 3.09 -6.83
C LYS A 94 -15.03 4.09 -7.34
N LEU A 95 -16.17 4.23 -6.66
CA LEU A 95 -17.21 5.20 -7.03
C LEU A 95 -16.72 6.65 -6.84
N VAL A 96 -16.05 6.95 -5.74
CA VAL A 96 -15.45 8.28 -5.49
C VAL A 96 -14.42 8.62 -6.56
N ARG A 97 -13.52 7.69 -6.91
CA ARG A 97 -12.57 7.89 -8.02
C ARG A 97 -13.27 8.11 -9.36
N LYS A 98 -14.38 7.41 -9.61
CA LYS A 98 -15.18 7.61 -10.83
C LYS A 98 -15.81 9.01 -10.85
N ARG A 99 -16.39 9.45 -9.72
CA ARG A 99 -16.94 10.79 -9.55
C ARG A 99 -15.89 11.85 -9.87
N GLU A 100 -14.68 11.71 -9.34
CA GLU A 100 -13.58 12.66 -9.56
C GLU A 100 -13.17 12.76 -11.03
N ARG A 101 -13.09 11.62 -11.74
CA ARG A 101 -12.84 11.63 -13.18
C ARG A 101 -13.91 12.38 -13.95
N VAL A 102 -15.19 12.14 -13.62
CA VAL A 102 -16.32 12.83 -14.26
C VAL A 102 -16.31 14.32 -13.91
N ARG A 103 -15.93 14.67 -12.68
CA ARG A 103 -15.78 16.06 -12.25
C ARG A 103 -14.70 16.79 -13.06
N ASN A 104 -13.55 16.17 -13.27
CA ASN A 104 -12.50 16.73 -14.12
C ASN A 104 -12.98 16.98 -15.56
N TRP A 105 -13.80 16.08 -16.12
CA TRP A 105 -14.43 16.30 -17.42
C TRP A 105 -15.45 17.44 -17.41
N LEU A 106 -16.25 17.57 -16.35
CA LEU A 106 -17.17 18.69 -16.19
C LEU A 106 -16.41 20.02 -16.15
N ASP A 107 -15.35 20.10 -15.33
CA ASP A 107 -14.53 21.30 -15.19
C ASP A 107 -13.84 21.67 -16.50
N TYR A 108 -13.32 20.69 -17.24
CA TYR A 108 -12.80 20.90 -18.60
C TYR A 108 -13.84 21.52 -19.55
N ASN A 109 -15.09 21.03 -19.54
CA ASN A 109 -16.15 21.56 -20.40
C ASN A 109 -16.62 22.96 -19.96
N LYS A 110 -16.64 23.23 -18.65
CA LYS A 110 -16.93 24.58 -18.13
C LYS A 110 -15.87 25.58 -18.54
N LEU A 111 -14.59 25.25 -18.37
CA LEU A 111 -13.47 26.07 -18.84
C LEU A 111 -13.51 26.31 -20.36
N LYS A 112 -13.91 25.29 -21.13
CA LYS A 112 -14.06 25.42 -22.60
C LYS A 112 -15.17 26.40 -22.97
N PHE A 113 -16.28 26.39 -22.22
CA PHE A 113 -17.39 27.32 -22.42
C PHE A 113 -17.03 28.75 -21.98
N GLU A 114 -16.32 28.92 -20.86
CA GLU A 114 -15.84 30.23 -20.40
C GLU A 114 -14.91 30.91 -21.43
N ARG A 115 -14.08 30.13 -22.14
CA ARG A 115 -13.21 30.66 -23.20
C ARG A 115 -13.97 31.07 -24.46
N HIS A 116 -15.07 30.39 -24.77
CA HIS A 116 -15.86 30.58 -25.99
C HIS A 116 -17.36 30.55 -25.66
N PRO A 117 -17.91 31.65 -25.11
CA PRO A 117 -19.30 31.69 -24.63
C PRO A 117 -20.33 31.54 -25.77
N ASP A 118 -19.92 31.82 -27.00
CA ASP A 118 -20.68 31.69 -28.24
C ASP A 118 -20.97 30.23 -28.64
N ARG A 119 -20.24 29.24 -28.10
CA ARG A 119 -20.43 27.82 -28.45
C ARG A 119 -20.51 26.93 -27.22
N ARG A 120 -21.71 26.41 -26.95
CA ARG A 120 -21.90 25.41 -25.89
C ARG A 120 -21.29 24.05 -26.27
N PRO A 121 -20.45 23.44 -25.42
CA PRO A 121 -19.83 22.16 -25.72
C PRO A 121 -20.88 21.04 -25.76
N THR A 122 -20.86 20.22 -26.81
CA THR A 122 -21.75 19.06 -26.95
C THR A 122 -20.97 17.75 -27.01
N THR A 123 -21.48 16.70 -26.38
CA THR A 123 -20.91 15.35 -26.41
C THR A 123 -21.91 14.38 -27.03
N LYS A 124 -21.42 13.33 -27.70
CA LYS A 124 -22.24 12.21 -28.18
C LYS A 124 -22.22 11.07 -27.16
N ILE A 125 -23.39 10.48 -26.87
CA ILE A 125 -23.55 9.50 -25.77
C ILE A 125 -23.16 8.05 -26.18
N GLY A 126 -23.08 7.72 -27.47
CA GLY A 126 -22.89 6.34 -27.92
C GLY A 126 -21.45 5.83 -27.88
N PHE A 127 -21.22 4.71 -28.56
CA PHE A 127 -19.97 3.94 -28.48
C PHE A 127 -18.73 4.80 -28.74
N LEU A 128 -17.82 4.83 -27.75
CA LEU A 128 -16.58 5.61 -27.74
C LEU A 128 -16.73 7.11 -28.05
N GLY A 129 -17.93 7.68 -27.91
CA GLY A 129 -18.21 9.08 -28.26
C GLY A 129 -18.34 9.36 -29.77
N ILE A 130 -18.42 8.32 -30.60
CA ILE A 130 -18.44 8.45 -32.07
C ILE A 130 -19.87 8.50 -32.61
N CYS A 131 -20.75 7.67 -32.07
CA CYS A 131 -22.14 7.52 -32.50
C CYS A 131 -23.15 8.04 -31.46
N GLY A 132 -24.37 8.37 -31.87
CA GLY A 132 -25.48 8.73 -30.97
C GLY A 132 -25.87 10.21 -30.95
N LYS A 133 -26.93 10.52 -30.17
CA LYS A 133 -27.49 11.87 -30.04
C LYS A 133 -26.47 12.82 -29.41
N ARG A 134 -26.38 14.04 -29.96
CA ARG A 134 -25.63 15.15 -29.35
C ARG A 134 -26.44 15.73 -28.20
N VAL A 135 -25.82 15.81 -27.03
CA VAL A 135 -26.37 16.45 -25.84
C VAL A 135 -25.39 17.49 -25.31
N ASP A 136 -25.88 18.42 -24.52
CA ASP A 136 -25.02 19.36 -23.80
C ASP A 136 -24.08 18.60 -22.86
N SER A 137 -22.78 18.82 -23.02
CA SER A 137 -21.74 18.16 -22.23
C SER A 137 -21.84 18.51 -20.75
N ILE A 138 -22.15 19.78 -20.44
CA ILE A 138 -22.16 20.28 -19.06
C ILE A 138 -23.31 19.63 -18.29
N GLU A 139 -24.53 19.73 -18.81
CA GLU A 139 -25.71 19.12 -18.20
C GLU A 139 -25.59 17.60 -18.08
N TYR A 140 -25.05 16.94 -19.11
CA TYR A 140 -24.80 15.49 -19.09
C TYR A 140 -23.88 15.08 -17.93
N TYR A 141 -22.73 15.74 -17.77
CA TYR A 141 -21.79 15.39 -16.70
C TYR A 141 -22.33 15.78 -15.31
N GLU A 142 -23.09 16.87 -15.19
CA GLU A 142 -23.77 17.22 -13.93
C GLU A 142 -24.79 16.16 -13.51
N GLN A 143 -25.58 15.64 -14.45
CA GLN A 143 -26.52 14.55 -14.19
C GLN A 143 -25.76 13.26 -13.80
N GLN A 144 -24.67 12.93 -14.51
CA GLN A 144 -23.84 11.77 -14.17
C GLN A 144 -23.26 11.86 -12.75
N ILE A 145 -22.80 13.04 -12.32
CA ILE A 145 -22.32 13.25 -10.94
C ILE A 145 -23.45 13.02 -9.95
N LYS A 146 -24.65 13.58 -10.19
CA LYS A 146 -25.82 13.37 -9.32
C LYS A 146 -26.16 11.88 -9.17
N GLU A 147 -26.11 11.12 -10.26
CA GLU A 147 -26.33 9.66 -10.22
C GLU A 147 -25.24 8.91 -9.44
N ILE A 148 -23.97 9.28 -9.63
CA ILE A 148 -22.86 8.68 -8.89
C ILE A 148 -22.98 9.02 -7.39
N ASP A 149 -23.32 10.26 -7.04
CA ASP A 149 -23.47 10.70 -5.64
C ASP A 149 -24.59 9.93 -4.93
N LYS A 150 -25.71 9.65 -5.60
CA LYS A 150 -26.76 8.75 -5.09
C LYS A 150 -26.21 7.35 -4.80
N ARG A 151 -25.41 6.78 -5.72
CA ARG A 151 -24.80 5.46 -5.52
C ARG A 151 -23.78 5.47 -4.37
N ILE A 152 -22.99 6.54 -4.24
CA ILE A 152 -22.03 6.73 -3.14
C ILE A 152 -22.77 6.74 -1.79
N ALA A 153 -23.87 7.49 -1.69
CA ALA A 153 -24.68 7.54 -0.47
C ALA A 153 -25.27 6.17 -0.09
N LEU A 154 -25.81 5.43 -1.09
CA LEU A 154 -26.34 4.08 -0.89
C LEU A 154 -25.25 3.10 -0.42
N GLU A 155 -24.07 3.12 -1.04
CA GLU A 155 -22.96 2.25 -0.64
C GLU A 155 -22.42 2.62 0.74
N ARG A 156 -22.36 3.91 1.09
CA ARG A 156 -21.99 4.35 2.45
C ARG A 156 -22.94 3.77 3.50
N GLN A 157 -24.24 3.84 3.26
CA GLN A 157 -25.23 3.27 4.18
C GLN A 157 -25.12 1.75 4.29
N ARG A 158 -24.83 1.05 3.19
CA ARG A 158 -24.59 -0.40 3.20
C ARG A 158 -23.39 -0.78 4.06
N ILE A 159 -22.26 -0.09 3.87
CA ILE A 159 -21.03 -0.37 4.64
C ILE A 159 -21.25 -0.18 6.15
N LEU A 160 -22.03 0.83 6.56
CA LEU A 160 -22.32 1.10 7.97
C LEU A 160 -23.32 0.10 8.59
N LYS A 161 -24.23 -0.46 7.78
CA LYS A 161 -25.25 -1.41 8.26
C LYS A 161 -24.77 -2.86 8.24
N ASP A 162 -23.91 -3.21 7.28
CA ASP A 162 -23.48 -4.59 7.07
C ASP A 162 -22.29 -4.96 7.97
N PRO A 163 -22.45 -5.83 8.98
CA PRO A 163 -21.35 -6.23 9.86
C PRO A 163 -20.26 -7.01 9.12
N LYS A 164 -20.61 -7.66 7.99
CA LYS A 164 -19.66 -8.36 7.11
C LYS A 164 -18.68 -7.42 6.40
N SER A 165 -18.99 -6.13 6.36
CA SER A 165 -18.12 -5.12 5.76
C SER A 165 -17.01 -4.69 6.72
N ILE A 166 -17.13 -5.02 8.01
CA ILE A 166 -16.08 -4.79 9.01
C ILE A 166 -14.97 -5.82 8.79
N MET A 167 -13.75 -5.33 8.63
CA MET A 167 -12.58 -6.18 8.42
C MET A 167 -11.95 -6.54 9.77
N PRO A 168 -11.26 -7.69 9.89
CA PRO A 168 -10.53 -8.09 11.09
C PRO A 168 -9.21 -7.30 11.25
N VAL A 169 -9.30 -5.97 11.11
CA VAL A 169 -8.20 -5.00 11.16
C VAL A 169 -8.68 -3.77 11.93
N ALA A 170 -7.86 -3.29 12.84
CA ALA A 170 -8.11 -2.07 13.61
C ALA A 170 -6.84 -1.24 13.74
N PHE A 171 -6.99 0.07 13.82
CA PHE A 171 -5.92 0.98 14.24
C PHE A 171 -6.14 1.30 15.71
N VAL A 172 -5.13 1.06 16.54
CA VAL A 172 -5.19 1.27 17.99
C VAL A 172 -4.28 2.44 18.34
N SER A 173 -4.80 3.37 19.12
CA SER A 173 -4.09 4.56 19.59
C SER A 173 -3.68 4.39 21.06
N PHE A 174 -2.45 4.78 21.37
CA PHE A 174 -1.89 4.71 22.71
C PHE A 174 -1.53 6.10 23.24
N ASN A 175 -1.56 6.29 24.56
CA ASN A 175 -1.18 7.54 25.22
C ASN A 175 0.34 7.78 25.25
N SER A 176 1.12 6.70 25.09
CA SER A 176 2.56 6.71 25.22
C SER A 176 3.21 6.03 24.03
N ARG A 177 4.31 6.64 23.55
CA ARG A 177 5.16 6.03 22.50
C ARG A 177 5.73 4.70 22.97
N TRP A 178 6.05 4.58 24.26
CA TRP A 178 6.54 3.34 24.84
C TRP A 178 5.48 2.24 24.78
N GLY A 179 4.23 2.54 25.16
CA GLY A 179 3.12 1.58 25.07
C GLY A 179 2.86 1.10 23.64
N ALA A 180 2.87 2.03 22.67
CA ALA A 180 2.78 1.68 21.26
C ALA A 180 3.96 0.81 20.78
N ALA A 181 5.19 1.12 21.22
CA ALA A 181 6.39 0.36 20.87
C ALA A 181 6.35 -1.07 21.41
N VAL A 182 5.98 -1.22 22.69
CA VAL A 182 5.83 -2.53 23.34
C VAL A 182 4.77 -3.34 22.61
N CYS A 183 3.60 -2.76 22.33
CA CYS A 183 2.54 -3.43 21.58
C CYS A 183 2.98 -3.89 20.17
N ALA A 184 3.67 -3.03 19.42
CA ALA A 184 4.12 -3.33 18.05
C ALA A 184 5.25 -4.37 17.98
N GLN A 185 6.04 -4.52 19.04
CA GLN A 185 7.20 -5.42 19.06
C GLN A 185 6.94 -6.75 19.77
N THR A 186 5.89 -6.82 20.60
CA THR A 186 5.57 -8.03 21.38
C THR A 186 4.49 -8.88 20.70
N GLN A 187 4.64 -10.19 20.80
CA GLN A 187 3.61 -11.13 20.40
C GLN A 187 2.44 -11.05 21.40
N GLN A 188 1.25 -10.70 20.90
CA GLN A 188 0.08 -10.42 21.75
C GLN A 188 -0.66 -11.69 22.21
N SER A 189 -0.55 -12.81 21.48
CA SER A 189 -1.29 -14.03 21.81
C SER A 189 -0.47 -15.30 21.57
N ARG A 190 -0.88 -16.41 22.22
CA ARG A 190 -0.22 -17.72 22.07
C ARG A 190 -0.16 -18.19 20.61
N ASN A 191 -1.18 -17.85 19.81
CA ASN A 191 -1.19 -18.15 18.39
C ASN A 191 -0.49 -17.01 17.61
N PRO A 192 0.64 -17.26 16.93
CA PRO A 192 1.39 -16.22 16.23
C PRO A 192 0.68 -15.67 14.98
N THR A 193 -0.45 -16.26 14.56
CA THR A 193 -1.23 -15.81 13.40
C THR A 193 -2.38 -14.87 13.75
N LEU A 194 -2.72 -14.74 15.04
CA LEU A 194 -3.78 -13.87 15.56
C LEU A 194 -3.19 -12.63 16.22
N TRP A 195 -3.94 -11.54 16.26
CA TRP A 195 -3.52 -10.29 16.92
C TRP A 195 -2.16 -9.78 16.41
N LEU A 196 -2.00 -9.74 15.08
CA LEU A 196 -0.77 -9.30 14.45
C LEU A 196 -0.65 -7.78 14.55
N THR A 197 0.26 -7.31 15.39
CA THR A 197 0.56 -5.89 15.60
C THR A 197 1.71 -5.45 14.72
N ASN A 198 1.59 -4.28 14.11
CA ASN A 198 2.68 -3.59 13.43
C ASN A 198 2.54 -2.09 13.66
N TRP A 199 3.63 -1.34 13.49
CA TRP A 199 3.58 0.12 13.47
C TRP A 199 2.56 0.61 12.43
N ALA A 200 1.66 1.51 12.84
CA ALA A 200 0.74 2.12 11.90
C ALA A 200 1.52 3.07 10.97
N PRO A 201 1.39 2.94 9.64
CA PRO A 201 1.97 3.89 8.72
C PRO A 201 1.19 5.22 8.77
N GLU A 202 1.79 6.28 8.22
CA GLU A 202 1.11 7.56 8.03
C GLU A 202 -0.19 7.36 7.22
N PRO A 203 -1.32 8.02 7.56
CA PRO A 203 -2.59 7.86 6.86
C PRO A 203 -2.53 7.99 5.33
N ARG A 204 -1.59 8.78 4.81
CA ARG A 204 -1.34 8.95 3.36
C ARG A 204 -0.61 7.76 2.73
N ASP A 205 0.23 7.09 3.51
CA ASP A 205 1.01 5.91 3.11
C ASP A 205 0.24 4.59 3.29
N VAL A 206 -0.94 4.64 3.91
CA VAL A 206 -1.83 3.47 4.02
C VAL A 206 -2.39 3.10 2.66
N TYR A 207 -1.99 1.95 2.14
CA TYR A 207 -2.64 1.36 0.96
C TYR A 207 -3.89 0.56 1.36
N TRP A 208 -5.02 1.27 1.48
CA TRP A 208 -6.31 0.75 1.97
C TRP A 208 -6.81 -0.52 1.28
N GLN A 209 -6.54 -0.68 -0.02
CA GLN A 209 -7.00 -1.86 -0.77
C GLN A 209 -6.32 -3.17 -0.31
N ASN A 210 -5.11 -3.09 0.25
CA ASN A 210 -4.38 -4.25 0.73
C ASN A 210 -4.78 -4.66 2.15
N LEU A 211 -5.39 -3.78 2.94
CA LEU A 211 -5.82 -4.12 4.30
C LEU A 211 -6.93 -5.19 4.28
N ALA A 212 -7.73 -5.26 3.21
CA ALA A 212 -8.84 -6.19 3.06
C ALA A 212 -8.42 -7.65 2.77
N ILE A 213 -7.12 -7.91 2.63
CA ILE A 213 -6.60 -9.21 2.22
C ILE A 213 -6.29 -10.04 3.47
N PRO A 214 -6.86 -11.25 3.61
CA PRO A 214 -6.55 -12.13 4.74
C PRO A 214 -5.12 -12.68 4.65
N PHE A 215 -4.53 -13.00 5.80
CA PHE A 215 -3.13 -13.45 5.91
C PHE A 215 -2.78 -14.63 5.00
N VAL A 216 -3.61 -15.67 4.93
CA VAL A 216 -3.36 -16.85 4.07
C VAL A 216 -3.29 -16.45 2.59
N SER A 217 -4.18 -15.55 2.15
CA SER A 217 -4.15 -15.04 0.77
C SER A 217 -2.88 -14.23 0.49
N LEU A 218 -2.34 -13.50 1.47
CA LEU A 218 -1.06 -12.81 1.32
C LEU A 218 0.10 -13.79 1.09
N SER A 219 0.15 -14.91 1.82
CA SER A 219 1.19 -15.93 1.63
C SER A 219 1.12 -16.57 0.24
N ILE A 220 -0.07 -16.91 -0.24
CA ILE A 220 -0.28 -17.46 -1.58
C ILE A 220 0.15 -16.45 -2.65
N ARG A 221 -0.25 -15.18 -2.52
CA ARG A 221 0.15 -14.12 -3.47
C ARG A 221 1.67 -13.94 -3.50
N LYS A 222 2.34 -13.98 -2.35
CA LYS A 222 3.81 -13.91 -2.27
C LYS A 222 4.47 -15.08 -3.01
N LEU A 223 3.95 -16.30 -2.84
CA LEU A 223 4.44 -17.47 -3.56
C LEU A 223 4.24 -17.34 -5.07
N ILE A 224 3.05 -16.94 -5.53
CA ILE A 224 2.76 -16.74 -6.96
C ILE A 224 3.70 -15.68 -7.56
N VAL A 225 3.87 -14.54 -6.88
CA VAL A 225 4.78 -13.47 -7.33
C VAL A 225 6.21 -13.98 -7.38
N SER A 226 6.67 -14.69 -6.35
CA SER A 226 8.01 -15.27 -6.30
C SER A 226 8.25 -16.25 -7.46
N LEU A 227 7.32 -17.19 -7.70
CA LEU A 227 7.40 -18.13 -8.81
C LEU A 227 7.39 -17.43 -10.17
N THR A 228 6.56 -16.40 -10.32
CA THR A 228 6.49 -15.59 -11.54
C THR A 228 7.80 -14.87 -11.77
N CYS A 229 8.37 -14.20 -10.76
CA CYS A 229 9.66 -13.53 -10.84
C CYS A 229 10.80 -14.50 -11.18
N VAL A 230 10.84 -15.69 -10.57
CA VAL A 230 11.85 -16.72 -10.87
C VAL A 230 11.70 -17.19 -12.31
N ARG A 231 10.48 -17.48 -12.77
CA ARG A 231 10.22 -17.90 -14.15
C ARG A 231 10.62 -16.82 -15.16
N PHE A 232 10.30 -15.54 -14.89
CA PHE A 232 10.76 -14.43 -15.74
C PHE A 232 12.28 -14.27 -15.70
N GLY A 233 12.92 -14.45 -14.55
CA GLY A 233 14.39 -14.41 -14.43
C GLY A 233 15.08 -15.52 -15.23
N VAL A 234 14.55 -16.75 -15.18
CA VAL A 234 15.04 -17.87 -15.99
C VAL A 234 14.81 -17.62 -17.48
N LEU A 235 13.62 -17.14 -17.87
CA LEU A 235 13.35 -16.75 -19.25
C LEU A 235 14.30 -15.63 -19.72
N LEU A 236 14.65 -14.67 -18.86
CA LEU A 236 15.62 -13.62 -19.19
C LEU A 236 17.04 -14.19 -19.35
N HIS A 237 17.45 -15.12 -18.47
CA HIS A 237 18.71 -15.85 -18.61
C HIS A 237 18.76 -16.66 -19.91
N ASP A 238 17.67 -17.33 -20.29
CA ASP A 238 17.57 -18.05 -21.56
C ASP A 238 17.50 -17.09 -22.76
N THR A 239 16.94 -15.89 -22.61
CA THR A 239 17.04 -14.85 -23.65
C THR A 239 18.46 -14.28 -23.80
N HIS A 240 19.32 -14.32 -22.77
CA HIS A 240 20.76 -14.04 -22.95
C HIS A 240 21.42 -15.14 -23.80
N CYS A 241 20.94 -16.39 -23.77
CA CYS A 241 21.34 -17.42 -24.73
C CYS A 241 20.78 -17.15 -26.14
N PHE A 242 19.58 -16.54 -26.28
CA PHE A 242 19.09 -16.05 -27.58
C PHE A 242 19.82 -14.80 -28.09
N CYS A 243 20.33 -13.93 -27.21
CA CYS A 243 21.21 -12.81 -27.56
C CYS A 243 22.61 -13.24 -28.04
N ALA A 244 22.98 -14.52 -27.89
CA ALA A 244 24.18 -15.06 -28.55
C ALA A 244 24.04 -15.15 -30.07
N ILE A 245 22.80 -15.10 -30.61
CA ILE A 245 22.54 -15.10 -32.06
C ILE A 245 22.96 -13.77 -32.71
N PRO A 246 22.58 -12.57 -32.19
CA PRO A 246 23.08 -11.29 -32.74
C PRO A 246 24.55 -11.00 -32.42
N CYS A 247 25.14 -11.51 -31.34
CA CYS A 247 26.58 -11.31 -31.06
C CYS A 247 27.50 -12.04 -32.05
N LYS A 248 27.04 -13.12 -32.70
CA LYS A 248 27.79 -13.79 -33.77
C LYS A 248 27.83 -13.01 -35.10
N PHE A 249 26.94 -12.05 -35.30
CA PHE A 249 26.87 -11.22 -36.52
C PHE A 249 27.61 -9.87 -36.40
N GLY A 250 28.03 -9.46 -35.20
CA GLY A 250 28.80 -8.23 -34.98
C GLY A 250 30.32 -8.43 -34.92
N GLY A 251 30.80 -9.67 -35.06
CA GLY A 251 32.23 -10.04 -35.00
C GLY A 251 32.74 -10.71 -36.28
N SER A 252 31.99 -10.63 -37.38
CA SER A 252 32.39 -11.03 -38.73
C SER A 252 32.55 -9.81 -39.62
#